data_AF-A0A260VCP0-F1
#
_entry.id   AF-A0A260VCP0-F1
#
_cell.length_a   1.000
_cell.length_b   1.000
_cell.length_c   1.000
_cell.angle_alpha   90.00
_cell.angle_beta   90.00
_cell.angle_gamma   90.00
#
_symmetry.space_group_name_H-M   'P 1'
#
loop_
_entity.id
_entity.type
_entity.pdbx_description
1 polymer ?
#
loop_
_entity_poly.entity_id
_entity_poly.type
_entity_poly.pdbx_seq_one_letter_code
_entity_poly.pdbx_strand_id
1 'polypeptide(L)'
;MTHWVEVLLKIVDGPQRPVTGIAHAIHADIGPRVVYDAHYGIVPSYVGFGLGEVRLFRFGRKTRMESLDGKPLFIADGQKCWVFQAGHDDPIETNELNTRIHDPGRDLIVSRPVEHWARPGLTRPTRPIEKVEFIGRRCWTVELKTGSRGLPMVLTIDTETGAVLRQQCEEGSGEYVQCVVSNEVPDSTFSWTGPVRMARNVFAEDRARSIERSKSTMQWFHDNVSPQRLQATVLVDFTPTEVRRDPEHPDSFEADFEKGIGRLWRRTRSCEDWLLPVNWTAHYPTPIRAWSTDEFDWACAIGLGAGSLTDATVAQLQDALHPGQDVVGTPPLNPRPR
;
A
#
# COMPACT_ATOMS: atom_id res chain seq x y z
N MET A 1 -28.41 -24.10 -14.85
CA MET A 1 -27.80 -23.09 -13.95
C MET A 1 -26.29 -23.21 -14.11
N THR A 2 -25.54 -22.12 -14.29
CA THR A 2 -24.07 -22.17 -14.40
C THR A 2 -23.47 -22.19 -13.00
N HIS A 3 -22.53 -23.11 -12.74
CA HIS A 3 -21.87 -23.21 -11.43
C HIS A 3 -20.61 -22.36 -11.39
N TRP A 4 -20.29 -21.82 -10.22
CA TRP A 4 -19.07 -21.01 -10.04
C TRP A 4 -17.79 -21.76 -10.41
N VAL A 5 -17.73 -23.06 -10.12
CA VAL A 5 -16.58 -23.90 -10.51
C VAL A 5 -16.35 -23.91 -12.02
N GLU A 6 -17.41 -23.88 -12.83
CA GLU A 6 -17.30 -23.82 -14.29
C GLU A 6 -16.67 -22.50 -14.74
N VAL A 7 -17.03 -21.39 -14.08
CA VAL A 7 -16.46 -20.07 -14.36
C VAL A 7 -15.00 -20.01 -13.91
N LEU A 8 -14.68 -20.52 -12.71
CA LEU A 8 -13.31 -20.59 -12.20
C LEU A 8 -12.37 -21.34 -13.14
N LEU A 9 -12.79 -22.50 -13.64
CA LEU A 9 -12.02 -23.29 -14.61
C LEU A 9 -11.74 -22.53 -15.92
N LYS A 10 -12.52 -21.49 -16.22
CA LYS A 10 -12.35 -20.65 -17.40
C LYS A 10 -11.49 -19.42 -17.17
N ILE A 11 -11.56 -18.79 -15.99
CA ILE A 11 -10.87 -17.52 -15.73
C ILE A 11 -9.51 -17.67 -15.06
N VAL A 12 -9.26 -18.80 -14.39
CA VAL A 12 -7.98 -19.07 -13.72
C VAL A 12 -6.85 -19.01 -14.74
N ASP A 13 -5.80 -18.27 -14.39
CA ASP A 13 -4.65 -18.02 -15.24
C ASP A 13 -4.98 -17.35 -16.59
N GLY A 14 -6.20 -16.85 -16.80
CA GLY A 14 -6.57 -15.96 -17.90
C GLY A 14 -7.17 -16.63 -19.13
N PRO A 15 -7.26 -15.89 -20.26
CA PRO A 15 -7.92 -16.38 -21.46
C PRO A 15 -7.24 -17.61 -22.05
N GLN A 16 -8.01 -18.67 -22.30
CA GLN A 16 -7.56 -19.93 -22.89
C GLN A 16 -7.28 -19.81 -24.40
N ARG A 17 -7.73 -18.71 -25.01
CA ARG A 17 -7.42 -18.34 -26.39
C ARG A 17 -6.96 -16.88 -26.42
N PRO A 18 -6.11 -16.48 -27.38
CA PRO A 18 -5.67 -15.11 -27.47
C PRO A 18 -6.83 -14.14 -27.70
N VAL A 19 -6.88 -13.10 -26.89
CA VAL A 19 -7.85 -12.00 -26.97
C VAL A 19 -7.11 -10.70 -27.24
N THR A 20 -7.58 -9.92 -28.20
CA THR A 20 -7.07 -8.58 -28.49
C THR A 20 -8.22 -7.59 -28.59
N GLY A 21 -8.05 -6.39 -28.07
CA GLY A 21 -9.12 -5.41 -28.08
C GLY A 21 -8.71 -4.03 -27.63
N ILE A 22 -9.67 -3.11 -27.67
CA ILE A 22 -9.56 -1.79 -27.08
C ILE A 22 -10.37 -1.80 -25.80
N ALA A 23 -9.78 -1.28 -24.73
CA ALA A 23 -10.42 -1.16 -23.43
C ALA A 23 -10.15 0.22 -22.82
N HIS A 24 -11.05 0.62 -21.92
CA HIS A 24 -10.95 1.87 -21.19
C HIS A 24 -11.41 1.70 -19.75
N ALA A 25 -11.12 2.71 -18.94
CA ALA A 25 -11.60 2.79 -17.57
C ALA A 25 -12.31 4.11 -17.30
N ILE A 26 -13.44 4.01 -16.62
CA ILE A 26 -14.19 5.13 -16.06
C ILE A 26 -13.96 5.09 -14.55
N HIS A 27 -13.29 6.10 -14.02
CA HIS A 27 -13.00 6.21 -12.60
C HIS A 27 -14.18 6.88 -11.88
N ALA A 28 -14.53 6.37 -10.69
CA ALA A 28 -15.57 6.99 -9.86
C ALA A 28 -15.16 8.39 -9.35
N ASP A 29 -13.86 8.62 -9.19
CA ASP A 29 -13.27 9.91 -8.86
C ASP A 29 -12.12 10.18 -9.84
N ILE A 30 -12.12 11.37 -10.43
CA ILE A 30 -11.13 11.86 -11.41
C ILE A 30 -10.04 12.74 -10.75
N GLY A 31 -10.15 13.01 -9.45
CA GLY A 31 -9.14 13.73 -8.69
C GLY A 31 -7.83 12.92 -8.52
N PRO A 32 -6.74 13.58 -8.11
CA PRO A 32 -5.49 12.89 -7.79
C PRO A 32 -5.72 11.89 -6.65
N ARG A 33 -5.44 10.61 -6.92
CA ARG A 33 -5.51 9.56 -5.91
C ARG A 33 -4.17 9.40 -5.21
N VAL A 34 -4.19 9.49 -3.87
CA VAL A 34 -3.05 9.13 -3.04
C VAL A 34 -3.17 7.65 -2.68
N VAL A 35 -2.26 6.84 -3.20
CA VAL A 35 -2.14 5.43 -2.84
C VAL A 35 -1.06 5.31 -1.76
N TYR A 36 -1.46 4.89 -0.57
CA TYR A 36 -0.53 4.52 0.48
C TYR A 36 -0.09 3.06 0.25
N ASP A 37 1.17 2.85 -0.11
CA ASP A 37 1.77 1.51 -0.19
C ASP A 37 3.00 1.44 0.72
N ALA A 38 3.09 0.35 1.49
CA ALA A 38 4.22 0.05 2.33
C ALA A 38 5.05 -1.06 1.66
N HIS A 39 6.31 -0.78 1.40
CA HIS A 39 7.22 -1.71 0.76
C HIS A 39 8.58 -1.67 1.44
N TYR A 40 9.31 -2.79 1.35
CA TYR A 40 10.67 -2.88 1.84
C TYR A 40 11.62 -3.13 0.66
N GLY A 41 12.63 -2.29 0.53
CA GLY A 41 13.64 -2.42 -0.51
C GLY A 41 13.23 -1.79 -1.85
N ILE A 42 12.41 -2.48 -2.65
CA ILE A 42 12.08 -2.06 -4.02
C ILE A 42 10.70 -1.41 -4.06
N VAL A 43 10.63 -0.17 -4.55
CA VAL A 43 9.35 0.52 -4.83
C VAL A 43 8.59 -0.25 -5.91
N PRO A 44 7.32 -0.62 -5.68
CA PRO A 44 6.52 -1.28 -6.70
C PRO A 44 6.32 -0.41 -7.94
N SER A 45 6.29 -1.04 -9.10
CA SER A 45 5.89 -0.36 -10.34
C SER A 45 4.37 -0.32 -10.43
N TYR A 46 3.81 0.81 -10.86
CA TYR A 46 2.37 1.01 -10.94
C TYR A 46 1.91 0.93 -12.39
N VAL A 47 0.87 0.15 -12.64
CA VAL A 47 0.21 -0.01 -13.93
C VAL A 47 -1.28 0.17 -13.72
N GLY A 48 -1.94 0.83 -14.65
CA GLY A 48 -3.38 1.01 -14.59
C GLY A 48 -3.87 1.61 -15.89
N PHE A 49 -5.19 1.66 -16.03
CA PHE A 49 -5.77 2.50 -17.06
C PHE A 49 -5.52 3.96 -16.70
N GLY A 50 -5.00 4.73 -17.66
CA GLY A 50 -5.04 6.19 -17.57
C GLY A 50 -6.46 6.72 -17.81
N LEU A 51 -6.56 7.98 -18.20
CA LEU A 51 -7.84 8.61 -18.61
C LEU A 51 -8.26 8.28 -20.05
N GLY A 52 -7.56 7.37 -20.73
CA GLY A 52 -7.75 7.09 -22.15
C GLY A 52 -7.92 5.61 -22.45
N GLU A 53 -8.21 5.33 -23.72
CA GLU A 53 -8.28 3.97 -24.26
C GLU A 53 -6.89 3.37 -24.45
N VAL A 54 -6.80 2.06 -24.22
CA VAL A 54 -5.60 1.26 -24.44
C VAL A 54 -5.92 0.04 -25.29
N ARG A 55 -4.93 -0.41 -26.06
CA ARG A 55 -4.98 -1.69 -26.75
C ARG A 55 -4.45 -2.77 -25.83
N LEU A 56 -5.22 -3.84 -25.64
CA LEU A 56 -4.85 -5.00 -24.83
C LEU A 56 -4.70 -6.24 -25.69
N PHE A 57 -3.64 -6.99 -25.42
CA PHE A 57 -3.44 -8.35 -25.89
C PHE A 57 -3.33 -9.24 -24.67
N ARG A 58 -4.08 -10.34 -24.63
CA ARG A 58 -4.16 -11.26 -23.49
C ARG A 58 -4.10 -12.70 -23.98
N PHE A 59 -3.28 -13.52 -23.34
CA PHE A 59 -3.29 -14.97 -23.53
C PHE A 59 -2.72 -15.68 -22.29
N GLY A 60 -3.54 -16.47 -21.62
CA GLY A 60 -3.19 -17.00 -20.30
C GLY A 60 -2.75 -15.86 -19.37
N ARG A 61 -1.61 -16.03 -18.70
CA ARG A 61 -1.01 -15.00 -17.82
C ARG A 61 -0.26 -13.90 -18.56
N LYS A 62 -0.15 -14.01 -19.88
CA LYS A 62 0.56 -13.06 -20.72
C LYS A 62 -0.31 -11.87 -21.06
N THR A 63 0.26 -10.68 -20.99
CA THR A 63 -0.42 -9.41 -21.25
C THR A 63 0.49 -8.45 -21.97
N ARG A 64 -0.06 -7.74 -22.95
CA ARG A 64 0.56 -6.53 -23.51
C ARG A 64 -0.48 -5.43 -23.52
N MET A 65 -0.11 -4.27 -23.01
CA MET A 65 -0.90 -3.05 -23.01
C MET A 65 -0.14 -1.98 -23.80
N GLU A 66 -0.82 -1.35 -24.73
CA GLU A 66 -0.29 -0.26 -25.53
C GLU A 66 -1.26 0.93 -25.52
N SER A 67 -0.73 2.14 -25.70
CA SER A 67 -1.55 3.25 -26.17
C SER A 67 -2.02 3.00 -27.61
N LEU A 68 -3.04 3.72 -28.07
CA LEU A 68 -3.60 3.53 -29.41
C LEU A 68 -2.60 3.80 -30.54
N ASP A 69 -1.60 4.65 -30.31
CA ASP A 69 -0.47 4.92 -31.21
C ASP A 69 0.57 3.79 -31.26
N GLY A 70 0.37 2.70 -30.50
CA GLY A 70 1.22 1.50 -30.51
C GLY A 70 2.41 1.56 -29.56
N LYS A 71 2.53 2.58 -28.71
CA LYS A 71 3.59 2.61 -27.69
C LYS A 71 3.27 1.62 -26.56
N PRO A 72 4.21 0.75 -26.17
CA PRO A 72 4.00 -0.15 -25.05
C PRO A 72 3.91 0.63 -23.74
N LEU A 73 2.94 0.26 -22.91
CA LEU A 73 2.73 0.79 -21.57
C LEU A 73 3.08 -0.28 -20.52
N PHE A 74 2.75 -1.53 -20.82
CA PHE A 74 3.02 -2.66 -19.96
C PHE A 74 3.13 -3.95 -20.76
N ILE A 75 4.09 -4.80 -20.43
CA ILE A 75 4.23 -6.15 -21.00
C ILE A 75 4.45 -7.14 -19.86
N ALA A 76 3.84 -8.31 -19.93
CA ALA A 76 4.09 -9.43 -19.05
C ALA A 76 4.05 -10.75 -19.82
N ASP A 77 5.05 -11.60 -19.61
CA ASP A 77 5.16 -12.94 -20.21
C ASP A 77 4.57 -14.06 -19.32
N GLY A 78 4.02 -13.68 -18.16
CA GLY A 78 3.53 -14.58 -17.12
C GLY A 78 4.51 -14.83 -15.97
N GLN A 79 5.76 -14.36 -16.08
CA GLN A 79 6.78 -14.43 -15.03
C GLN A 79 7.43 -13.06 -14.78
N LYS A 80 7.91 -12.43 -15.85
CA LYS A 80 8.49 -11.10 -15.87
C LYS A 80 7.47 -10.06 -16.29
N CYS A 81 7.73 -8.83 -15.87
CA CYS A 81 6.96 -7.67 -16.22
C CYS A 81 7.90 -6.54 -16.67
N TRP A 82 7.48 -5.81 -17.69
CA TRP A 82 8.16 -4.62 -18.19
C TRP A 82 7.19 -3.45 -18.13
N VAL A 83 7.50 -2.47 -17.28
CA VAL A 83 6.64 -1.30 -17.04
C VAL A 83 7.28 -0.08 -17.67
N PHE A 84 6.54 0.58 -18.57
CA PHE A 84 7.01 1.77 -19.27
C PHE A 84 6.56 3.01 -18.52
N GLN A 85 7.51 3.87 -18.14
CA GLN A 85 7.23 5.12 -17.45
C GLN A 85 7.33 6.29 -18.41
N ALA A 86 6.51 7.31 -18.21
CA ALA A 86 6.58 8.54 -18.98
C ALA A 86 7.99 9.18 -18.88
N GLY A 87 8.53 9.64 -20.01
CA GLY A 87 9.85 10.27 -20.09
C GLY A 87 11.03 9.31 -20.14
N HIS A 88 10.80 8.00 -20.27
CA HIS A 88 11.84 7.00 -20.42
C HIS A 88 11.52 6.05 -21.57
N ASP A 89 12.50 5.81 -22.44
CA ASP A 89 12.36 4.90 -23.57
C ASP A 89 12.49 3.42 -23.12
N ASP A 90 13.30 3.16 -22.10
CA ASP A 90 13.53 1.81 -21.58
C ASP A 90 12.56 1.46 -20.43
N PRO A 91 11.91 0.28 -20.46
CA PRO A 91 11.03 -0.15 -19.39
C PRO A 91 11.81 -0.56 -18.14
N ILE A 92 11.10 -0.60 -17.02
CA ILE A 92 11.57 -1.22 -15.79
C ILE A 92 11.28 -2.71 -15.85
N GLU A 93 12.32 -3.54 -15.80
CA GLU A 93 12.15 -4.99 -15.62
C GLU A 93 11.86 -5.29 -14.14
N THR A 94 10.74 -5.99 -13.91
CA THR A 94 10.22 -6.38 -12.60
C THR A 94 9.44 -7.69 -12.70
N ASN A 95 8.65 -8.03 -11.68
CA ASN A 95 7.78 -9.20 -11.66
C ASN A 95 6.38 -8.83 -11.15
N GLU A 96 5.47 -9.80 -11.18
CA GLU A 96 4.09 -9.60 -10.75
C GLU A 96 3.96 -9.21 -9.27
N LEU A 97 4.86 -9.69 -8.40
CA LEU A 97 4.83 -9.37 -6.95
C LEU A 97 5.18 -7.89 -6.68
N ASN A 98 6.07 -7.33 -7.49
CA ASN A 98 6.52 -5.94 -7.42
C ASN A 98 5.78 -5.01 -8.42
N THR A 99 4.69 -5.49 -9.02
CA THR A 99 3.82 -4.69 -9.90
C THR A 99 2.46 -4.50 -9.24
N ARG A 100 2.04 -3.25 -9.08
CA ARG A 100 0.74 -2.88 -8.54
C ARG A 100 -0.15 -2.48 -9.70
N ILE A 101 -1.25 -3.21 -9.85
CA ILE A 101 -2.32 -2.86 -10.78
C ILE A 101 -3.51 -2.41 -9.96
N HIS A 102 -3.91 -1.17 -10.14
CA HIS A 102 -5.02 -0.57 -9.40
C HIS A 102 -6.33 -0.69 -10.16
N ASP A 103 -7.41 -0.70 -9.39
CA ASP A 103 -8.75 -0.60 -9.91
C ASP A 103 -9.08 0.84 -10.32
N PRO A 104 -10.00 1.01 -11.29
CA PRO A 104 -10.80 -0.05 -11.93
C PRO A 104 -10.09 -0.75 -13.11
N GLY A 105 -10.56 -1.95 -13.44
CA GLY A 105 -10.14 -2.69 -14.64
C GLY A 105 -8.93 -3.61 -14.45
N ARG A 106 -8.47 -3.81 -13.22
CA ARG A 106 -7.35 -4.68 -12.90
C ARG A 106 -7.42 -6.07 -13.54
N ASP A 107 -8.58 -6.71 -13.53
CA ASP A 107 -8.73 -8.07 -14.06
C ASP A 107 -8.80 -8.10 -15.61
N LEU A 108 -9.01 -6.94 -16.25
CA LEU A 108 -8.83 -6.74 -17.69
C LEU A 108 -7.36 -6.61 -18.10
N ILE A 109 -6.46 -6.30 -17.15
CA ILE A 109 -5.02 -6.21 -17.42
C ILE A 109 -4.33 -7.52 -17.03
N VAL A 110 -4.52 -8.03 -15.80
CA VAL A 110 -3.81 -9.23 -15.34
C VAL A 110 -4.73 -10.42 -15.10
N SER A 111 -4.20 -11.60 -15.39
CA SER A 111 -4.85 -12.87 -15.09
C SER A 111 -4.53 -13.28 -13.66
N ARG A 112 -5.50 -13.87 -12.98
CA ARG A 112 -5.35 -14.24 -11.57
C ARG A 112 -5.16 -15.73 -11.42
N PRO A 113 -4.18 -16.17 -10.61
CA PRO A 113 -4.00 -17.58 -10.34
C PRO A 113 -5.09 -18.08 -9.37
N VAL A 114 -5.18 -19.40 -9.21
CA VAL A 114 -6.22 -20.04 -8.40
C VAL A 114 -6.25 -19.54 -6.95
N GLU A 115 -5.09 -19.22 -6.36
CA GLU A 115 -4.97 -18.76 -4.97
C GLU A 115 -5.63 -17.40 -4.74
N HIS A 116 -5.77 -16.58 -5.80
CA HIS A 116 -6.51 -15.33 -5.73
C HIS A 116 -8.01 -15.59 -5.51
N TRP A 117 -8.59 -16.50 -6.28
CA TRP A 117 -10.01 -16.84 -6.24
C TRP A 117 -10.41 -17.66 -5.01
N ALA A 118 -9.44 -18.34 -4.40
CA ALA A 118 -9.62 -19.10 -3.16
C ALA A 118 -9.74 -18.22 -1.89
N ARG A 119 -9.58 -16.90 -2.01
CA ARG A 119 -9.62 -15.97 -0.86
C ARG A 119 -11.05 -15.82 -0.30
N PRO A 120 -11.19 -15.61 1.03
CA PRO A 120 -12.48 -15.28 1.63
C PRO A 120 -13.18 -14.12 0.89
N GLY A 121 -14.45 -14.30 0.54
CA GLY A 121 -15.24 -13.33 -0.22
C GLY A 121 -15.27 -13.55 -1.74
N LEU A 122 -14.27 -14.22 -2.31
CA LEU A 122 -14.18 -14.52 -3.75
C LEU A 122 -14.51 -15.99 -4.08
N THR A 123 -14.59 -16.86 -3.07
CA THR A 123 -14.85 -18.29 -3.25
C THR A 123 -16.26 -18.62 -3.71
N ARG A 124 -17.22 -17.68 -3.59
CA ARG A 124 -18.61 -17.86 -4.01
C ARG A 124 -19.22 -16.55 -4.50
N PRO A 125 -20.01 -16.57 -5.59
CA PRO A 125 -20.81 -15.43 -6.01
C PRO A 125 -21.81 -15.01 -4.94
N THR A 126 -22.08 -13.71 -4.84
CA THR A 126 -23.12 -13.14 -3.95
C THR A 126 -24.52 -13.26 -4.55
N ARG A 127 -24.61 -13.45 -5.88
CA ARG A 127 -25.83 -13.63 -6.66
C ARG A 127 -25.70 -14.80 -7.65
N PRO A 128 -26.82 -15.36 -8.14
CA PRO A 128 -26.77 -16.33 -9.22
C PRO A 128 -26.00 -15.81 -10.44
N ILE A 129 -25.26 -16.69 -11.11
CA ILE A 129 -24.50 -16.34 -12.32
C ILE A 129 -25.49 -16.15 -13.48
N GLU A 130 -25.46 -14.97 -14.08
CA GLU A 130 -26.32 -14.61 -15.20
C GLU A 130 -25.60 -14.83 -16.53
N LYS A 131 -26.36 -15.22 -17.57
CA LYS A 131 -25.85 -15.28 -18.94
C LYS A 131 -26.30 -14.02 -19.66
N VAL A 132 -25.35 -13.28 -20.22
CA VAL A 132 -25.58 -12.02 -20.90
C VAL A 132 -24.87 -12.00 -22.25
N GLU A 133 -25.22 -11.04 -23.09
CA GLU A 133 -24.43 -10.67 -24.25
C GLU A 133 -23.70 -9.35 -23.97
N PHE A 134 -22.40 -9.32 -24.21
CA PHE A 134 -21.58 -8.12 -24.08
C PHE A 134 -20.69 -8.00 -25.31
N ILE A 135 -20.72 -6.84 -25.98
CA ILE A 135 -19.98 -6.55 -27.22
C ILE A 135 -20.11 -7.67 -28.29
N GLY A 136 -21.32 -8.23 -28.44
CA GLY A 136 -21.61 -9.31 -29.38
C GLY A 136 -21.13 -10.70 -28.95
N ARG A 137 -20.68 -10.85 -27.70
CA ARG A 137 -20.13 -12.11 -27.17
C ARG A 137 -20.99 -12.65 -26.04
N ARG A 138 -21.09 -13.97 -25.95
CA ARG A 138 -21.80 -14.66 -24.86
C ARG A 138 -20.93 -14.65 -23.62
N CYS A 139 -21.45 -14.04 -22.56
CA CYS A 139 -20.71 -13.85 -21.31
C CYS A 139 -21.49 -14.37 -20.11
N TRP A 140 -20.75 -14.61 -19.03
CA TRP A 140 -21.29 -14.69 -17.68
C TRP A 140 -21.13 -13.37 -16.97
N THR A 141 -22.12 -12.98 -16.17
CA THR A 141 -21.98 -11.90 -15.18
C THR A 141 -21.92 -12.53 -13.79
N VAL A 142 -20.89 -12.15 -13.02
CA VAL A 142 -20.64 -12.68 -11.68
C VAL A 142 -20.42 -11.53 -10.71
N GLU A 143 -21.19 -11.52 -9.62
CA GLU A 143 -21.01 -10.59 -8.51
C GLU A 143 -20.25 -11.28 -7.36
N LEU A 144 -19.16 -10.65 -6.90
CA LEU A 144 -18.25 -11.17 -5.89
C LEU A 144 -18.11 -10.17 -4.74
N LYS A 145 -17.99 -10.68 -3.51
CA LYS A 145 -17.84 -9.82 -2.33
C LYS A 145 -16.40 -9.40 -2.12
N THR A 146 -16.12 -8.10 -2.25
CA THR A 146 -14.81 -7.49 -1.99
C THR A 146 -14.76 -6.89 -0.60
N GLY A 147 -14.34 -7.68 0.40
CA GLY A 147 -14.18 -7.23 1.78
C GLY A 147 -15.48 -7.15 2.60
N SER A 148 -15.43 -6.47 3.76
CA SER A 148 -16.54 -6.45 4.73
C SER A 148 -17.51 -5.28 4.59
N ARG A 149 -17.09 -4.15 3.99
CA ARG A 149 -17.86 -2.89 3.94
C ARG A 149 -17.96 -2.21 2.56
N GLY A 150 -17.37 -2.78 1.49
CA GLY A 150 -17.37 -2.19 0.15
C GLY A 150 -18.52 -2.67 -0.76
N LEU A 151 -18.72 -1.97 -1.87
CA LEU A 151 -19.60 -2.44 -2.94
C LEU A 151 -19.02 -3.73 -3.55
N PRO A 152 -19.87 -4.70 -3.94
CA PRO A 152 -19.38 -5.92 -4.57
C PRO A 152 -18.75 -5.61 -5.94
N MET A 153 -17.76 -6.42 -6.30
CA MET A 153 -17.17 -6.40 -7.64
C MET A 153 -18.03 -7.22 -8.59
N VAL A 154 -18.30 -6.68 -9.78
CA VAL A 154 -19.04 -7.37 -10.85
C VAL A 154 -18.11 -7.61 -12.03
N LEU A 155 -17.98 -8.86 -12.44
CA LEU A 155 -17.19 -9.29 -13.59
C LEU A 155 -18.09 -9.77 -14.73
N THR A 156 -17.82 -9.32 -15.95
CA THR A 156 -18.39 -9.89 -17.18
C THR A 156 -17.31 -10.70 -17.89
N ILE A 157 -17.54 -12.00 -18.05
CA ILE A 157 -16.54 -12.99 -18.47
C ILE A 157 -16.99 -13.67 -19.75
N ASP A 158 -16.15 -13.65 -20.78
CA ASP A 158 -16.40 -14.35 -22.04
C ASP A 158 -16.46 -15.87 -21.83
N THR A 159 -17.57 -16.49 -22.22
CA THR A 159 -17.77 -17.94 -21.99
C THR A 159 -16.87 -18.82 -22.87
N GLU A 160 -16.45 -18.31 -24.02
CA GLU A 160 -15.61 -19.02 -24.97
C GLU A 160 -14.14 -19.05 -24.51
N THR A 161 -13.60 -17.87 -24.19
CA THR A 161 -12.16 -17.70 -23.88
C THR A 161 -11.85 -17.66 -22.40
N GLY A 162 -12.80 -17.27 -21.53
CA GLY A 162 -12.52 -16.99 -20.13
C GLY A 162 -11.98 -15.58 -19.86
N ALA A 163 -11.89 -14.71 -20.88
CA ALA A 163 -11.45 -13.34 -20.70
C ALA A 163 -12.46 -12.50 -19.89
N VAL A 164 -11.97 -11.74 -18.92
CA VAL A 164 -12.76 -10.68 -18.27
C VAL A 164 -12.87 -9.52 -19.25
N LEU A 165 -14.08 -9.24 -19.72
CA LEU A 165 -14.39 -8.17 -20.68
C LEU A 165 -14.87 -6.89 -20.01
N ARG A 166 -15.40 -6.98 -18.79
CA ARG A 166 -15.77 -5.83 -17.97
C ARG A 166 -15.59 -6.15 -16.49
N GLN A 167 -15.15 -5.16 -15.73
CA GLN A 167 -15.06 -5.15 -14.29
C GLN A 167 -15.71 -3.87 -13.77
N GLN A 168 -16.56 -4.00 -12.75
CA GLN A 168 -17.13 -2.88 -12.01
C GLN A 168 -16.86 -3.07 -10.52
N CYS A 169 -16.43 -2.01 -9.86
CA CYS A 169 -16.16 -1.98 -8.42
C CYS A 169 -16.43 -0.57 -7.88
N GLU A 170 -16.15 -0.35 -6.59
CA GLU A 170 -16.34 0.94 -5.94
C GLU A 170 -15.49 2.05 -6.57
N GLU A 171 -14.30 1.70 -7.06
CA GLU A 171 -13.34 2.62 -7.64
C GLU A 171 -13.71 3.07 -9.07
N GLY A 172 -14.67 2.41 -9.71
CA GLY A 172 -15.13 2.69 -11.07
C GLY A 172 -15.38 1.42 -11.89
N SER A 173 -15.23 1.53 -13.21
CA SER A 173 -15.38 0.40 -14.14
C SER A 173 -14.31 0.37 -15.22
N GLY A 174 -13.82 -0.80 -15.57
CA GLY A 174 -12.99 -1.04 -16.76
C GLY A 174 -13.73 -1.97 -17.72
N GLU A 175 -13.73 -1.66 -19.01
CA GLU A 175 -14.42 -2.48 -20.01
C GLU A 175 -13.75 -2.45 -21.38
N TYR A 176 -13.89 -3.54 -22.13
CA TYR A 176 -13.57 -3.59 -23.54
C TYR A 176 -14.66 -2.90 -24.36
N VAL A 177 -14.28 -1.99 -25.25
CA VAL A 177 -15.16 -1.41 -26.28
C VAL A 177 -15.18 -2.27 -27.55
N GLN A 178 -14.09 -3.01 -27.79
CA GLN A 178 -13.97 -3.98 -28.86
C GLN A 178 -13.13 -5.16 -28.39
N CYS A 179 -13.55 -6.39 -28.70
CA CYS A 179 -12.81 -7.61 -28.37
C CYS A 179 -12.84 -8.58 -29.55
N VAL A 180 -11.66 -9.04 -29.97
CA VAL A 180 -11.46 -10.01 -31.03
C VAL A 180 -10.73 -11.21 -30.46
N VAL A 181 -11.22 -12.42 -30.78
CA VAL A 181 -10.52 -13.66 -30.45
C VAL A 181 -9.68 -14.04 -31.66
N SER A 182 -8.38 -14.12 -31.45
CA SER A 182 -7.41 -14.51 -32.47
C SER A 182 -7.14 -16.02 -32.37
N ASN A 183 -6.75 -16.63 -33.49
CA ASN A 183 -6.36 -18.04 -33.49
C ASN A 183 -4.96 -18.24 -32.91
N GLU A 184 -4.05 -17.30 -33.15
CA GLU A 184 -2.68 -17.34 -32.67
C GLU A 184 -2.16 -15.91 -32.46
N VAL A 185 -1.31 -15.72 -31.45
CA VAL A 185 -0.54 -14.51 -31.21
C VAL A 185 0.88 -14.94 -30.88
N PRO A 186 1.91 -14.44 -31.59
CA PRO A 186 3.29 -14.84 -31.33
C PRO A 186 3.72 -14.54 -29.90
N ASP A 187 4.47 -15.45 -29.29
CA ASP A 187 4.98 -15.27 -27.92
C ASP A 187 5.86 -14.03 -27.76
N SER A 188 6.52 -13.58 -28.82
CA SER A 188 7.29 -12.33 -28.87
C SER A 188 6.45 -11.08 -28.64
N THR A 189 5.12 -11.16 -28.77
CA THR A 189 4.20 -10.07 -28.42
C THR A 189 4.28 -9.75 -26.93
N PHE A 190 4.51 -10.77 -26.10
CA PHE A 190 4.43 -10.71 -24.65
C PHE A 190 5.78 -10.61 -23.95
N SER A 191 6.86 -10.41 -24.71
CA SER A 191 8.21 -10.25 -24.17
C SER A 191 8.87 -8.96 -24.68
N TRP A 192 9.85 -8.48 -23.92
CA TRP A 192 10.70 -7.37 -24.31
C TRP A 192 12.15 -7.83 -24.39
N THR A 193 12.79 -7.57 -25.53
CA THR A 193 14.18 -7.95 -25.80
C THR A 193 15.12 -6.76 -25.90
N GLY A 194 14.59 -5.54 -25.77
CA GLY A 194 15.37 -4.30 -25.76
C GLY A 194 16.06 -4.05 -24.42
N PRO A 195 16.76 -2.91 -24.28
CA PRO A 195 17.36 -2.50 -23.02
C PRO A 195 16.30 -2.37 -21.91
N VAL A 196 16.74 -2.57 -20.66
CA VAL A 196 15.87 -2.48 -19.49
C VAL A 196 16.56 -1.74 -18.36
N ARG A 197 15.75 -1.06 -17.55
CA ARG A 197 16.18 -0.50 -16.27
C ARG A 197 15.83 -1.48 -15.15
N MET A 198 16.78 -1.77 -14.26
CA MET A 198 16.53 -2.64 -13.12
C MET A 198 15.78 -1.86 -12.04
N ALA A 199 14.69 -2.41 -11.51
CA ALA A 199 13.87 -1.76 -10.48
C ALA A 199 14.68 -1.23 -9.28
N ARG A 200 15.71 -1.98 -8.84
CA ARG A 200 16.62 -1.56 -7.75
C ARG A 200 17.42 -0.29 -8.07
N ASN A 201 17.81 -0.09 -9.33
CA ASN A 201 18.61 1.06 -9.76
C ASN A 201 17.72 2.30 -9.82
N VAL A 202 16.52 2.17 -10.42
CA VAL A 202 15.51 3.24 -10.46
C VAL A 202 15.20 3.74 -9.05
N PHE A 203 15.00 2.81 -8.10
CA PHE A 203 14.77 3.18 -6.71
C PHE A 203 15.95 3.93 -6.09
N ALA A 204 17.19 3.46 -6.31
CA ALA A 204 18.37 4.13 -5.80
C ALA A 204 18.53 5.55 -6.38
N GLU A 205 18.25 5.72 -7.67
CA GLU A 205 18.24 7.02 -8.36
C GLU A 205 17.15 7.95 -7.81
N ASP A 206 15.92 7.47 -7.64
CA ASP A 206 14.82 8.25 -7.05
C ASP A 206 15.13 8.68 -5.63
N ARG A 207 15.68 7.78 -4.82
CA ARG A 207 16.12 8.10 -3.47
C ARG A 207 17.24 9.13 -3.47
N ALA A 208 18.24 8.99 -4.33
CA ALA A 208 19.32 9.96 -4.47
C ALA A 208 18.79 11.34 -4.88
N ARG A 209 17.89 11.39 -5.88
CA ARG A 209 17.22 12.63 -6.32
C ARG A 209 16.40 13.28 -5.21
N SER A 210 15.67 12.48 -4.44
CA SER A 210 14.87 12.96 -3.31
C SER A 210 15.75 13.56 -2.21
N ILE A 211 16.84 12.87 -1.84
CA ILE A 211 17.82 13.36 -0.87
C ILE A 211 18.45 14.67 -1.36
N GLU A 212 18.85 14.74 -2.63
CA GLU A 212 19.47 15.94 -3.20
C GLU A 212 18.48 17.11 -3.26
N ARG A 213 17.24 16.87 -3.68
CA ARG A 213 16.18 17.87 -3.64
C ARG A 213 15.92 18.36 -2.22
N SER A 214 15.89 17.47 -1.24
CA SER A 214 15.73 17.83 0.17
C SER A 214 16.88 18.71 0.66
N LYS A 215 18.13 18.37 0.32
CA LYS A 215 19.30 19.19 0.64
C LYS A 215 19.23 20.55 -0.01
N SER A 216 18.94 20.60 -1.31
CA SER A 216 18.80 21.85 -2.07
C SER A 216 17.70 22.74 -1.50
N THR A 217 16.56 22.16 -1.11
CA THR A 217 15.44 22.90 -0.48
C THR A 217 15.83 23.44 0.89
N MET A 218 16.53 22.64 1.70
CA MET A 218 17.03 23.09 3.00
C MET A 218 18.10 24.18 2.87
N GLN A 219 18.98 24.07 1.87
CA GLN A 219 19.97 25.09 1.57
C GLN A 219 19.29 26.39 1.13
N TRP A 220 18.29 26.31 0.25
CA TRP A 220 17.49 27.47 -0.13
C TRP A 220 16.83 28.15 1.08
N PHE A 221 16.23 27.36 2.00
CA PHE A 221 15.63 27.90 3.22
C PHE A 221 16.66 28.61 4.10
N HIS A 222 17.83 28.00 4.26
CA HIS A 222 18.95 28.59 5.01
C HIS A 222 19.38 29.94 4.41
N ASP A 223 19.51 30.00 3.08
CA ASP A 223 20.06 31.18 2.40
C ASP A 223 19.04 32.31 2.19
N ASN A 224 17.75 31.98 2.08
CA ASN A 224 16.70 32.95 1.71
C ASN A 224 15.71 33.26 2.83
N VAL A 225 15.58 32.39 3.84
CA VAL A 225 14.58 32.56 4.93
C VAL A 225 15.27 32.81 6.25
N SER A 226 16.06 31.86 6.74
CA SER A 226 16.80 32.01 8.00
C SER A 226 17.98 31.05 8.04
N PRO A 227 19.21 31.57 8.22
CA PRO A 227 20.37 30.72 8.46
C PRO A 227 20.42 30.19 9.89
N GLN A 228 19.60 30.72 10.80
CA GLN A 228 19.58 30.34 12.20
C GLN A 228 18.62 29.18 12.46
N ARG A 229 19.01 28.29 13.38
CA ARG A 229 18.12 27.24 13.90
C ARG A 229 16.95 27.91 14.63
N LEU A 230 15.74 27.67 14.15
CA LEU A 230 14.52 28.19 14.77
C LEU A 230 14.14 27.30 15.96
N GLN A 231 14.02 27.90 17.14
CA GLN A 231 13.58 27.24 18.37
C GLN A 231 12.53 28.13 19.04
N ALA A 232 11.44 27.52 19.48
CA ALA A 232 10.39 28.18 20.23
C ALA A 232 9.91 27.27 21.35
N THR A 233 9.62 27.84 22.50
CA THR A 233 8.96 27.14 23.60
C THR A 233 7.48 27.00 23.28
N VAL A 234 6.97 25.77 23.30
CA VAL A 234 5.55 25.47 23.12
C VAL A 234 5.02 24.76 24.36
N LEU A 235 3.75 25.00 24.68
CA LEU A 235 3.05 24.25 25.73
C LEU A 235 2.50 22.97 25.13
N VAL A 236 2.58 21.88 25.90
CA VAL A 236 2.09 20.55 25.52
C VAL A 236 1.15 20.08 26.61
N ASP A 237 -0.07 19.69 26.26
CA ASP A 237 -0.99 19.02 27.17
C ASP A 237 -0.64 17.53 27.26
N PHE A 238 -0.23 17.07 28.44
CA PHE A 238 0.10 15.67 28.68
C PHE A 238 -1.12 14.83 29.08
N THR A 239 -2.33 15.43 29.09
CA THR A 239 -3.57 14.73 29.42
C THR A 239 -3.83 13.61 28.40
N PRO A 240 -3.90 12.34 28.82
CA PRO A 240 -4.20 11.23 27.93
C PRO A 240 -5.52 11.43 27.17
N THR A 241 -5.45 11.28 25.85
CA THR A 241 -6.62 11.31 24.95
C THR A 241 -7.10 9.90 24.60
N GLU A 242 -6.19 8.92 24.61
CA GLU A 242 -6.48 7.50 24.45
C GLU A 242 -5.63 6.72 25.47
N VAL A 243 -6.23 5.77 26.17
CA VAL A 243 -5.54 4.92 27.16
C VAL A 243 -5.83 3.46 26.85
N ARG A 244 -4.77 2.67 26.66
CA ARG A 244 -4.80 1.23 26.49
C ARG A 244 -4.24 0.58 27.75
N ARG A 245 -5.08 -0.13 28.49
CA ARG A 245 -4.68 -0.88 29.68
C ARG A 245 -4.26 -2.29 29.28
N ASP A 246 -3.28 -2.82 30.02
CA ASP A 246 -2.91 -4.22 29.91
C ASP A 246 -3.93 -5.08 30.70
N PRO A 247 -4.63 -6.03 30.06
CA PRO A 247 -5.59 -6.90 30.75
C PRO A 247 -4.95 -7.82 31.79
N GLU A 248 -3.68 -8.21 31.59
CA GLU A 248 -2.94 -9.10 32.48
C GLU A 248 -2.24 -8.32 33.61
N HIS A 249 -1.97 -7.04 33.36
CA HIS A 249 -1.38 -6.12 34.33
C HIS A 249 -2.25 -4.85 34.48
N PRO A 250 -3.33 -4.89 35.27
CA PRO A 250 -4.35 -3.84 35.28
C PRO A 250 -3.84 -2.46 35.70
N ASP A 251 -2.71 -2.39 36.41
CA ASP A 251 -2.06 -1.14 36.81
C ASP A 251 -1.09 -0.59 35.74
N SER A 252 -0.86 -1.34 34.66
CA SER A 252 -0.05 -0.94 33.52
C SER A 252 -0.91 -0.33 32.41
N PHE A 253 -0.39 0.70 31.76
CA PHE A 253 -1.05 1.31 30.60
C PHE A 253 -0.05 1.92 29.62
N GLU A 254 -0.52 2.06 28.38
CA GLU A 254 0.01 2.95 27.36
C GLU A 254 -1.04 4.01 27.03
N ALA A 255 -0.63 5.27 26.95
CA ALA A 255 -1.50 6.39 26.66
C ALA A 255 -0.93 7.29 25.56
N ASP A 256 -1.79 7.71 24.65
CA ASP A 256 -1.51 8.74 23.64
C ASP A 256 -2.07 10.08 24.11
N PHE A 257 -1.29 11.16 23.99
CA PHE A 257 -1.74 12.56 24.21
C PHE A 257 -1.53 13.42 22.96
N GLU A 258 -2.25 14.54 22.87
CA GLU A 258 -2.16 15.50 21.76
C GLU A 258 -2.24 14.85 20.38
N LYS A 259 -3.23 13.97 20.17
CA LYS A 259 -3.45 13.22 18.91
C LYS A 259 -2.22 12.42 18.46
N GLY A 260 -1.44 11.88 19.40
CA GLY A 260 -0.29 11.03 19.13
C GLY A 260 1.03 11.78 18.97
N ILE A 261 1.07 13.09 19.29
CA ILE A 261 2.33 13.84 19.37
C ILE A 261 3.23 13.28 20.49
N GLY A 262 2.67 12.67 21.53
CA GLY A 262 3.44 12.01 22.55
C GLY A 262 2.73 10.84 23.22
N ARG A 263 3.51 10.08 24.00
CA ARG A 263 3.07 8.88 24.71
C ARG A 263 3.53 8.88 26.15
N LEU A 264 2.69 8.28 27.00
CA LEU A 264 2.95 8.01 28.41
C LEU A 264 2.73 6.52 28.67
N TRP A 265 3.66 5.90 29.38
CA TRP A 265 3.59 4.52 29.79
C TRP A 265 3.74 4.42 31.31
N ARG A 266 3.05 3.44 31.89
CA ARG A 266 3.23 3.04 33.28
C ARG A 266 3.20 1.52 33.38
N ARG A 267 4.01 0.96 34.27
CA ARG A 267 3.88 -0.42 34.77
C ARG A 267 4.21 -0.49 36.26
N THR A 268 3.85 -1.57 36.93
CA THR A 268 4.38 -1.87 38.27
C THR A 268 5.91 -1.93 38.22
N ARG A 269 6.56 -1.33 39.23
CA ARG A 269 8.02 -1.28 39.32
C ARG A 269 8.60 -2.68 39.24
N SER A 270 9.55 -2.88 38.33
CA SER A 270 10.21 -4.17 38.14
C SER A 270 11.69 -3.99 37.86
N CYS A 271 12.49 -4.98 38.26
CA CYS A 271 13.89 -5.09 37.87
C CYS A 271 14.07 -5.74 36.49
N GLU A 272 12.98 -6.20 35.86
CA GLU A 272 13.00 -6.76 34.51
C GLU A 272 13.06 -5.66 33.44
N ASP A 273 13.76 -5.94 32.35
CA ASP A 273 13.87 -5.02 31.22
C ASP A 273 12.49 -4.58 30.70
N TRP A 274 12.29 -3.26 30.61
CA TRP A 274 11.10 -2.71 29.98
C TRP A 274 11.32 -2.57 28.47
N LEU A 275 10.60 -3.39 27.71
CA LEU A 275 10.57 -3.33 26.26
C LEU A 275 9.66 -2.19 25.81
N LEU A 276 10.22 -0.99 25.70
CA LEU A 276 9.53 0.17 25.14
C LEU A 276 9.83 0.29 23.64
N PRO A 277 8.89 0.80 22.82
CA PRO A 277 9.10 0.99 21.39
C PRO A 277 10.38 1.81 21.12
N VAL A 278 11.41 1.19 20.52
CA VAL A 278 12.64 1.88 20.11
C VAL A 278 12.61 2.26 18.64
N ASN A 279 13.42 3.27 18.28
CA ASN A 279 13.77 3.93 17.01
C ASN A 279 13.51 3.25 15.63
N TRP A 280 12.99 2.04 15.54
CA TRP A 280 12.78 1.26 14.32
C TRP A 280 11.36 1.37 13.78
N THR A 281 10.42 1.82 14.63
CA THR A 281 9.04 2.12 14.23
C THR A 281 8.92 3.63 14.00
N ALA A 282 8.82 4.06 12.74
CA ALA A 282 8.75 5.46 12.31
C ALA A 282 7.58 6.28 12.90
N HIS A 283 6.72 5.66 13.71
CA HIS A 283 5.51 6.23 14.28
C HIS A 283 5.57 6.43 15.79
N TYR A 284 6.70 6.12 16.46
CA TYR A 284 6.83 6.30 17.91
C TYR A 284 7.68 7.53 18.23
N PRO A 285 7.20 8.42 19.11
CA PRO A 285 7.93 9.62 19.49
C PRO A 285 9.22 9.26 20.24
N THR A 286 10.30 9.99 19.96
CA THR A 286 11.59 9.85 20.65
C THR A 286 12.24 11.23 20.87
N PRO A 287 13.07 11.41 21.91
CA PRO A 287 13.58 10.40 22.86
C PRO A 287 12.57 10.02 23.98
N ILE A 288 12.71 8.79 24.51
CA ILE A 288 11.99 8.33 25.70
C ILE A 288 12.75 8.75 26.96
N ARG A 289 12.03 9.33 27.93
CA ARG A 289 12.49 9.62 29.29
C ARG A 289 11.74 8.70 30.25
N ALA A 290 12.46 7.96 31.08
CA ALA A 290 11.87 7.05 32.06
C ALA A 290 12.36 7.34 33.47
N TRP A 291 11.52 7.03 34.45
CA TRP A 291 11.80 7.17 35.87
C TRP A 291 10.97 6.15 36.67
N SER A 292 11.38 5.87 37.90
CA SER A 292 10.66 4.97 38.81
C SER A 292 10.30 5.70 40.08
N THR A 293 9.08 5.45 40.58
CA THR A 293 8.71 5.69 41.98
C THR A 293 8.88 4.40 42.77
N ASP A 294 8.43 4.35 44.02
CA ASP A 294 8.50 3.14 44.83
C ASP A 294 7.68 1.98 44.24
N GLU A 295 6.54 2.29 43.64
CA GLU A 295 5.56 1.30 43.18
C GLU A 295 5.50 1.14 41.66
N PHE A 296 5.87 2.18 40.90
CA PHE A 296 5.67 2.20 39.45
C PHE A 296 6.91 2.62 38.66
N ASP A 297 7.08 2.02 37.50
CA ASP A 297 7.95 2.53 36.44
C ASP A 297 7.10 3.37 35.48
N TRP A 298 7.64 4.52 35.10
CA TRP A 298 7.02 5.48 34.19
C TRP A 298 7.95 5.76 33.02
N ALA A 299 7.36 6.01 31.85
CA ALA A 299 8.09 6.49 30.70
C ALA A 299 7.24 7.48 29.89
N CYS A 300 7.89 8.46 29.28
CA CYS A 300 7.23 9.44 28.43
C CYS A 300 8.10 9.75 27.20
N ALA A 301 7.47 10.00 26.06
CA ALA A 301 8.15 10.48 24.86
C ALA A 301 7.29 11.48 24.09
N ILE A 302 7.94 12.43 23.41
CA ILE A 302 7.27 13.45 22.60
C ILE A 302 7.97 13.64 21.24
N GLY A 303 7.17 13.82 20.18
CA GLY A 303 7.59 13.96 18.79
C GLY A 303 8.08 15.35 18.40
N LEU A 304 8.57 16.17 19.34
CA LEU A 304 9.08 17.52 19.08
C LEU A 304 10.61 17.58 18.97
N GLY A 305 11.28 16.42 18.97
CA GLY A 305 12.71 16.28 18.76
C GLY A 305 13.55 16.27 20.03
N ALA A 306 14.84 15.99 19.88
CA ALA A 306 15.80 15.90 20.99
C ALA A 306 15.93 17.26 21.71
N GLY A 307 15.47 17.32 22.96
CA GLY A 307 15.50 18.52 23.81
C GLY A 307 14.12 19.06 24.22
N SER A 308 13.03 18.49 23.72
CA SER A 308 11.66 18.88 24.09
C SER A 308 11.23 18.41 25.49
N LEU A 309 11.62 17.18 25.88
CA LEU A 309 11.48 16.69 27.27
C LEU A 309 12.73 17.06 28.08
N THR A 310 12.78 18.32 28.53
CA THR A 310 13.83 18.81 29.44
C THR A 310 13.65 18.24 30.85
N ASP A 311 14.68 18.33 31.69
CA ASP A 311 14.59 17.88 33.10
C ASP A 311 13.53 18.67 33.88
N ALA A 312 13.37 19.96 33.59
CA ALA A 312 12.31 20.78 34.19
C ALA A 312 10.91 20.31 33.77
N THR A 313 10.73 19.96 32.49
CA THR A 313 9.46 19.41 31.99
C THR A 313 9.16 18.05 32.62
N VAL A 314 10.16 17.18 32.73
CA VAL A 314 10.02 15.87 33.37
C VAL A 314 9.67 16.02 34.85
N ALA A 315 10.30 16.95 35.57
CA ALA A 315 9.98 17.22 36.97
C ALA A 315 8.54 17.74 37.16
N GLN A 316 8.05 18.62 36.28
CA GLN A 316 6.65 19.06 36.31
C GLN A 316 5.68 17.92 36.04
N LEU A 317 6.02 17.04 35.09
CA LEU A 317 5.21 15.88 34.76
C LEU A 317 5.18 14.87 35.91
N GLN A 318 6.30 14.65 36.59
CA GLN A 318 6.42 13.80 37.78
C GLN A 318 5.52 14.29 38.91
N ASP A 319 5.59 15.58 39.24
CA ASP A 319 4.74 16.19 40.28
C ASP A 319 3.25 16.08 39.95
N ALA A 320 2.87 16.23 38.67
CA ALA A 320 1.49 16.12 38.23
C ALA A 320 0.96 14.66 38.23
N LEU A 321 1.79 13.68 37.86
CA LEU A 321 1.37 12.28 37.72
C LEU A 321 1.36 11.52 39.05
N HIS A 322 2.27 11.86 39.97
CA HIS A 322 2.41 11.19 41.27
C HIS A 322 2.79 12.20 42.37
N PRO A 323 1.87 13.11 42.73
CA PRO A 323 2.17 14.19 43.68
C PRO A 323 2.59 13.63 45.04
N GLY A 324 3.72 14.12 45.55
CA GLY A 324 4.29 13.71 46.83
C GLY A 324 4.99 12.34 46.83
N GLN A 325 5.19 11.70 45.67
CA GLN A 325 6.03 10.50 45.55
C GLN A 325 7.41 10.85 44.98
N ASP A 326 8.45 10.41 45.67
CA ASP A 326 9.83 10.61 45.24
C ASP A 326 10.19 9.72 44.03
N VAL A 327 11.06 10.25 43.18
CA VAL A 327 11.71 9.49 42.11
C VAL A 327 12.93 8.78 42.67
N VAL A 328 12.90 7.46 42.63
CA VAL A 328 13.91 6.59 43.28
C VAL A 328 14.86 5.92 42.30
N GLY A 329 14.69 6.17 40.99
CA GLY A 329 15.62 5.69 39.97
C GLY A 329 15.08 5.76 38.55
N THR A 330 15.72 4.99 37.68
CA THR A 330 15.33 4.79 36.28
C THR A 330 15.18 3.30 36.05
N PRO A 331 14.09 2.84 35.40
CA PRO A 331 13.92 1.41 35.12
C PRO A 331 14.94 0.93 34.09
N PRO A 332 15.30 -0.37 34.10
CA PRO A 332 16.06 -0.94 33.01
C PRO A 332 15.22 -0.91 31.73
N LEU A 333 15.75 -0.30 30.66
CA LEU A 333 15.07 -0.17 29.37
C LEU A 333 15.81 -0.96 28.30
N ASN A 334 15.06 -1.61 27.40
CA ASN A 334 15.51 -2.10 26.10
C ASN A 334 16.95 -2.65 26.06
N PRO A 335 17.15 -3.96 26.32
CA PRO A 335 18.48 -4.54 26.42
C PRO A 335 19.29 -4.24 25.15
N ARG A 336 20.58 -3.92 25.33
CA ARG A 336 21.47 -3.67 24.18
C ARG A 336 21.54 -4.94 23.33
N PRO A 337 21.42 -4.84 21.99
CA PRO A 337 21.66 -5.98 21.13
C PRO A 337 23.08 -6.51 21.40
N ARG A 338 23.19 -7.82 21.65
CA ARG A 338 24.48 -8.50 21.81
C ARG A 338 25.22 -8.61 20.49
#